data_AF-A0A3B9J7Q2-F1
#
_entry.id   AF-A0A3B9J7Q2-F1
#
_cell.length_a   1.000
_cell.length_b   1.000
_cell.length_c   1.000
_cell.angle_alpha   90.00
_cell.angle_beta   90.00
_cell.angle_gamma   90.00
#
_symmetry.space_group_name_H-M   'P 1'
#
loop_
_entity.id
_entity.type
_entity.pdbx_description
1 polymer ?
#
loop_
_entity_poly.entity_id
_entity_poly.type
_entity_poly.pdbx_seq_one_letter_code
_entity_poly.pdbx_strand_id
1 'polypeptide(L)'
;MQKYSTLLWFLAFALGLSFDLLFWDVTSPGVSFLIFSALTLTGGILLLWKGQIRPARNTWLLLAPIAFFAFFTFVRLEPLTAFLGYSLTLALMGILALTYQLGRWPLYSLADYFAGFFRMLFSLIAEPLIFQTQVNKTKAETDPVEKPPSAFWPVVRGLLFAIPVLAFFTVLLASADMVFSQRIDDLIKLFSLEKLPEYIFRLVYISILAYALAGLLLHAAKPAMDEKLIGLEKPLIPAFLGFTESAIVLGSINLLFASFVFIQFQYFFGGLQNIKLDGYTYADYARNGFGELVTAAFFSLLLF
;
A
#
# COMPACT_ATOMS: atom_id res chain seq x y z
N MET A 1 -2.70 -2.18 22.98
CA MET A 1 -2.44 -3.28 21.99
C MET A 1 -1.81 -4.54 22.57
N GLN A 2 -0.89 -4.45 23.54
CA GLN A 2 -0.15 -5.63 24.06
C GLN A 2 -1.06 -6.81 24.51
N LYS A 3 -2.18 -6.52 25.20
CA LYS A 3 -3.19 -7.52 25.62
C LYS A 3 -3.86 -8.28 24.46
N TYR A 4 -3.85 -7.72 23.24
CA TYR A 4 -4.47 -8.31 22.05
C TYR A 4 -3.45 -8.75 21.00
N SER A 5 -2.19 -8.99 21.40
CA SER A 5 -1.10 -9.41 20.50
C SER A 5 -1.47 -10.65 19.67
N THR A 6 -2.03 -11.69 20.29
CA THR A 6 -2.45 -12.92 19.58
C THR A 6 -3.53 -12.64 18.53
N LEU A 7 -4.49 -11.77 18.85
CA LEU A 7 -5.57 -11.41 17.94
C LEU A 7 -5.06 -10.61 16.74
N LEU A 8 -4.06 -9.74 16.95
CA LEU A 8 -3.42 -8.98 15.88
C LEU A 8 -2.73 -9.90 14.87
N TRP A 9 -1.91 -10.84 15.36
CA TRP A 9 -1.20 -11.77 14.48
C TRP A 9 -2.16 -12.73 13.78
N PHE A 10 -3.20 -13.20 14.47
CA PHE A 10 -4.24 -14.03 13.86
C PHE A 10 -4.98 -13.28 12.75
N LEU A 11 -5.40 -12.04 13.00
CA LEU A 11 -6.07 -11.22 11.99
C LEU A 11 -5.16 -10.97 10.80
N ALA A 12 -3.90 -10.57 11.04
CA ALA A 12 -2.95 -10.29 9.98
C ALA A 12 -2.69 -11.52 9.10
N PHE A 13 -2.57 -12.71 9.71
CA PHE A 13 -2.42 -13.96 8.98
C PHE A 13 -3.69 -14.36 8.23
N ALA A 14 -4.87 -14.17 8.83
CA ALA A 14 -6.15 -14.42 8.18
C ALA A 14 -6.37 -13.49 6.97
N LEU A 15 -5.96 -12.22 7.05
CA LEU A 15 -5.97 -11.30 5.92
C LEU A 15 -4.97 -11.73 4.84
N GLY A 16 -3.76 -12.18 5.22
CA GLY A 16 -2.79 -12.74 4.28
C GLY A 16 -3.33 -13.96 3.52
N LEU A 17 -3.98 -14.89 4.23
CA LEU A 17 -4.67 -16.03 3.62
C LEU A 17 -5.83 -15.60 2.73
N SER A 18 -6.62 -14.61 3.16
CA SER A 18 -7.72 -14.08 2.36
C SER A 18 -7.19 -13.48 1.06
N PHE A 19 -6.03 -12.83 1.08
CA PHE A 19 -5.38 -12.34 -0.12
C PHE A 19 -4.98 -13.48 -1.07
N ASP A 20 -4.34 -14.55 -0.56
CA ASP A 20 -4.02 -15.72 -1.39
C ASP A 20 -5.27 -16.30 -2.04
N LEU A 21 -6.33 -16.52 -1.28
CA LEU A 21 -7.58 -17.09 -1.81
C LEU A 21 -8.26 -16.19 -2.86
N LEU A 22 -8.12 -14.87 -2.74
CA LEU A 22 -8.81 -13.90 -3.59
C LEU A 22 -8.04 -13.53 -4.86
N PHE A 23 -6.72 -13.67 -4.86
CA PHE A 23 -5.86 -13.20 -5.95
C PHE A 23 -5.00 -14.30 -6.59
N TRP A 24 -4.83 -15.45 -5.95
CA TRP A 24 -4.06 -16.54 -6.53
C TRP A 24 -4.80 -17.19 -7.71
N ASP A 25 -4.11 -17.28 -8.86
CA ASP A 25 -4.62 -17.88 -10.11
C ASP A 25 -5.89 -17.21 -10.69
N VAL A 26 -6.11 -15.94 -10.33
CA VAL A 26 -7.24 -15.14 -10.81
C VAL A 26 -6.78 -14.17 -11.90
N THR A 27 -7.27 -14.35 -13.13
CA THR A 27 -6.88 -13.54 -14.30
C THR A 27 -7.36 -12.10 -14.24
N SER A 28 -8.50 -11.83 -13.60
CA SER A 28 -9.03 -10.48 -13.40
C SER A 28 -9.53 -10.33 -11.95
N PRO A 29 -8.93 -9.43 -11.14
CA PRO A 29 -9.27 -9.30 -9.72
C PRO A 29 -10.74 -8.95 -9.47
N GLY A 30 -11.44 -8.31 -10.41
CA GLY A 30 -12.88 -8.03 -10.31
C GLY A 30 -13.30 -7.56 -8.91
N VAL A 31 -14.22 -8.31 -8.28
CA VAL A 31 -14.76 -8.01 -6.94
C VAL A 31 -13.79 -8.36 -5.80
N SER A 32 -12.76 -9.17 -6.04
CA SER A 32 -11.77 -9.60 -5.03
C SER A 32 -11.11 -8.43 -4.33
N PHE A 33 -10.77 -7.38 -5.06
CA PHE A 33 -10.13 -6.19 -4.48
C PHE A 33 -11.06 -5.41 -3.54
N LEU A 34 -12.34 -5.29 -3.90
CA LEU A 34 -13.35 -4.67 -3.04
C LEU A 34 -13.53 -5.49 -1.75
N ILE A 35 -13.63 -6.81 -1.86
CA ILE A 35 -13.76 -7.72 -0.71
C ILE A 35 -12.53 -7.61 0.20
N PHE A 36 -11.33 -7.67 -0.37
CA PHE A 36 -10.09 -7.60 0.39
C PHE A 36 -9.94 -6.24 1.11
N SER A 37 -10.27 -5.14 0.43
CA SER A 37 -10.26 -3.81 1.01
C SER A 37 -11.25 -3.70 2.17
N ALA A 38 -12.47 -4.22 2.00
CA ALA A 38 -13.49 -4.25 3.04
C ALA A 38 -13.07 -5.12 4.24
N LEU A 39 -12.51 -6.30 4.02
CA LEU A 39 -11.99 -7.18 5.08
C LEU A 39 -10.86 -6.51 5.86
N THR A 40 -9.94 -5.85 5.16
CA THR A 40 -8.80 -5.16 5.79
C THR A 40 -9.28 -4.00 6.66
N LEU A 41 -10.21 -3.17 6.16
CA LEU A 41 -10.77 -2.04 6.91
C LEU A 41 -11.60 -2.50 8.10
N THR A 42 -12.54 -3.42 7.90
CA THR A 42 -13.42 -3.92 8.97
C THR A 42 -12.62 -4.65 10.04
N GLY A 43 -11.73 -5.56 9.65
CA GLY A 43 -10.84 -6.27 10.58
C GLY A 43 -9.95 -5.31 11.37
N GLY A 44 -9.31 -4.36 10.68
CA GLY A 44 -8.45 -3.37 11.31
C GLY A 44 -9.19 -2.48 12.30
N ILE A 45 -10.34 -1.92 11.91
CA ILE A 45 -11.16 -1.06 12.77
C ILE A 45 -11.67 -1.84 13.98
N LEU A 46 -12.17 -3.07 13.81
CA LEU A 46 -12.65 -3.90 14.91
C LEU A 46 -11.53 -4.24 15.91
N LEU A 47 -10.33 -4.54 15.42
CA LEU A 47 -9.16 -4.77 16.28
C LEU A 47 -8.80 -3.53 17.09
N LEU A 48 -8.73 -2.37 16.45
CA LEU A 48 -8.41 -1.09 17.09
C LEU A 48 -9.47 -0.69 18.11
N TRP A 49 -10.75 -0.86 17.78
CA TRP A 49 -11.87 -0.67 18.71
C TRP A 49 -11.78 -1.56 19.94
N LYS A 50 -11.46 -2.84 19.77
CA LYS A 50 -11.24 -3.77 20.90
C LYS A 50 -10.05 -3.33 21.75
N GLY A 51 -9.06 -2.71 21.12
CA GLY A 51 -7.93 -2.01 21.75
C GLY A 51 -8.27 -0.70 22.46
N GLN A 52 -9.54 -0.27 22.46
CA GLN A 52 -10.02 1.05 22.94
C GLN A 52 -9.46 2.25 22.16
N ILE A 53 -8.95 2.01 20.95
CA ILE A 53 -8.44 3.04 20.04
C ILE A 53 -9.56 3.37 19.07
N ARG A 54 -10.18 4.54 19.24
CA ARG A 54 -11.30 4.97 18.40
C ARG A 54 -10.80 5.88 17.27
N PRO A 55 -11.35 5.74 16.05
CA PRO A 55 -11.05 6.65 14.96
C PRO A 55 -11.61 8.03 15.26
N ALA A 56 -10.91 9.07 14.83
CA ALA A 56 -11.42 10.43 14.88
C ALA A 56 -12.66 10.61 13.98
N ARG A 57 -13.55 11.55 14.34
CA ARG A 57 -14.82 11.77 13.61
C ARG A 57 -14.61 12.06 12.13
N ASN A 58 -13.61 12.87 11.79
CA ASN A 58 -13.31 13.24 10.42
C ASN A 58 -12.69 12.09 9.60
N THR A 59 -12.09 11.09 10.24
CA THR A 59 -11.51 9.92 9.57
C THR A 59 -12.60 9.04 8.96
N TRP A 60 -13.82 9.03 9.51
CA TRP A 60 -14.96 8.32 8.92
C TRP A 60 -15.29 8.80 7.50
N LEU A 61 -15.06 10.08 7.20
CA LEU A 61 -15.32 10.63 5.88
C LEU A 61 -14.43 10.00 4.80
N LEU A 62 -13.23 9.49 5.16
CA LEU A 62 -12.33 8.82 4.22
C LEU A 62 -12.83 7.44 3.79
N LEU A 63 -13.72 6.80 4.56
CA LEU A 63 -14.27 5.49 4.19
C LEU A 63 -15.14 5.57 2.93
N ALA A 64 -15.85 6.68 2.72
CA ALA A 64 -16.70 6.87 1.55
C ALA A 64 -15.90 6.89 0.22
N PRO A 65 -14.84 7.72 0.04
CA PRO A 65 -14.04 7.68 -1.17
C PRO A 65 -13.27 6.36 -1.31
N ILE A 66 -12.82 5.72 -0.21
CA ILE A 66 -12.19 4.39 -0.27
C ILE A 66 -13.17 3.36 -0.86
N ALA A 67 -14.40 3.31 -0.33
CA ALA A 67 -15.43 2.40 -0.82
C ALA A 67 -15.80 2.70 -2.28
N PHE A 68 -15.90 3.98 -2.65
CA PHE A 68 -16.18 4.41 -4.02
C PHE A 68 -15.12 3.92 -5.01
N PHE A 69 -13.83 4.19 -4.75
CA PHE A 69 -12.76 3.77 -5.66
C PHE A 69 -12.60 2.25 -5.68
N ALA A 70 -12.68 1.58 -4.53
CA ALA A 70 -12.64 0.12 -4.47
C ALA A 70 -13.78 -0.51 -5.28
N PHE A 71 -15.00 0.04 -5.19
CA PHE A 71 -16.14 -0.40 -6.01
C PHE A 71 -15.90 -0.14 -7.49
N PHE A 72 -15.33 1.01 -7.84
CA PHE A 72 -15.12 1.38 -9.24
C PHE A 72 -14.11 0.48 -9.97
N THR A 73 -13.18 -0.15 -9.24
CA THR A 73 -12.17 -1.07 -9.82
C THR A 73 -12.77 -2.28 -10.55
N PHE A 74 -13.97 -2.75 -10.15
CA PHE A 74 -14.62 -3.87 -10.84
C PHE A 74 -15.63 -3.41 -11.91
N VAL A 75 -16.13 -2.18 -11.81
CA VAL A 75 -17.09 -1.62 -12.79
C VAL A 75 -16.39 -1.20 -14.08
N ARG A 76 -15.15 -0.71 -13.98
CA ARG A 76 -14.35 -0.28 -15.14
C ARG A 76 -13.15 -1.20 -15.35
N LEU A 77 -13.16 -1.90 -16.49
CA LEU A 77 -12.08 -2.77 -16.93
C LEU A 77 -11.02 -2.06 -17.80
N GLU A 78 -11.19 -0.76 -18.04
CA GLU A 78 -10.20 0.02 -18.79
C GLU A 78 -8.90 0.10 -17.96
N PRO A 79 -7.73 -0.26 -18.53
CA PRO A 79 -6.50 -0.43 -17.76
C PRO A 79 -6.06 0.78 -16.93
N LEU A 80 -6.12 1.99 -17.49
CA LEU A 80 -5.71 3.20 -16.78
C LEU A 80 -6.65 3.51 -15.61
N THR A 81 -7.95 3.39 -15.84
CA THR A 81 -9.00 3.64 -14.83
C THR A 81 -8.93 2.61 -13.69
N ALA A 82 -8.70 1.34 -14.02
CA ALA A 82 -8.51 0.29 -13.02
C ALA A 82 -7.24 0.54 -12.18
N PHE A 83 -6.13 0.88 -12.83
CA PHE A 83 -4.88 1.24 -12.15
C PHE A 83 -5.05 2.44 -11.20
N LEU A 84 -5.74 3.49 -11.65
CA LEU A 84 -6.07 4.65 -10.82
C LEU A 84 -6.98 4.26 -9.65
N GLY A 85 -7.97 3.40 -9.88
CA GLY A 85 -8.86 2.89 -8.83
C GLY A 85 -8.08 2.12 -7.74
N TYR A 86 -7.19 1.20 -8.13
CA TYR A 86 -6.36 0.45 -7.18
C TYR A 86 -5.42 1.38 -6.40
N SER A 87 -4.69 2.25 -7.10
CA SER A 87 -3.72 3.16 -6.48
C SER A 87 -4.38 4.17 -5.55
N LEU A 88 -5.50 4.79 -5.95
CA LEU A 88 -6.25 5.72 -5.11
C LEU A 88 -6.84 5.03 -3.87
N THR A 89 -7.36 3.81 -4.01
CA THR A 89 -7.87 3.03 -2.87
C THR A 89 -6.75 2.77 -1.86
N LEU A 90 -5.59 2.27 -2.32
CA LEU A 90 -4.43 2.00 -1.45
C LEU A 90 -3.88 3.28 -0.81
N ALA A 91 -3.79 4.38 -1.58
CA ALA A 91 -3.34 5.67 -1.07
C ALA A 91 -4.27 6.20 0.03
N LEU A 92 -5.59 6.16 -0.18
CA LEU A 92 -6.58 6.58 0.81
C LEU A 92 -6.58 5.68 2.06
N MET A 93 -6.38 4.37 1.90
CA MET A 93 -6.19 3.45 3.04
C MET A 93 -4.92 3.78 3.82
N GLY A 94 -3.82 4.14 3.14
CA GLY A 94 -2.60 4.62 3.78
C GLY A 94 -2.83 5.94 4.54
N ILE A 95 -3.53 6.90 3.94
CA ILE A 95 -3.91 8.16 4.60
C ILE A 95 -4.80 7.90 5.82
N LEU A 96 -5.73 6.95 5.72
CA LEU A 96 -6.57 6.55 6.84
C LEU A 96 -5.73 5.95 7.98
N ALA A 97 -4.73 5.13 7.68
CA ALA A 97 -3.81 4.58 8.68
C ALA A 97 -2.98 5.67 9.36
N LEU A 98 -2.48 6.65 8.59
CA LEU A 98 -1.73 7.80 9.09
C LEU A 98 -2.58 8.71 10.00
N THR A 99 -3.81 8.98 9.60
CA THR A 99 -4.68 9.97 10.26
C THR A 99 -5.73 9.32 11.17
N TYR A 100 -5.56 8.03 11.49
CA TYR A 100 -6.56 7.23 12.20
C TYR A 100 -7.02 7.89 13.51
N GLN A 101 -6.07 8.34 14.33
CA GLN A 101 -6.34 8.95 15.63
C GLN A 101 -6.50 10.48 15.58
N LEU A 102 -5.80 11.17 14.68
CA LEU A 102 -5.82 12.63 14.61
C LEU A 102 -7.02 13.20 13.84
N GLY A 103 -7.46 12.53 12.77
CA GLY A 103 -8.56 13.02 11.91
C GLY A 103 -8.30 14.38 11.25
N ARG A 104 -7.05 14.85 11.24
CA ARG A 104 -6.65 16.15 10.67
C ARG A 104 -6.23 16.06 9.21
N TRP A 105 -6.63 15.01 8.48
CA TRP A 105 -6.30 14.81 7.07
C TRP A 105 -6.54 16.05 6.16
N PRO A 106 -7.57 16.91 6.33
CA PRO A 106 -7.71 18.09 5.45
C PRO A 106 -6.68 19.19 5.73
N LEU A 107 -5.97 19.15 6.87
CA LEU A 107 -4.97 20.15 7.28
C LEU A 107 -3.53 19.74 6.91
N TYR A 108 -3.34 18.52 6.41
CA TYR A 108 -2.01 18.00 6.06
C TYR A 108 -1.55 18.65 4.76
N SER A 109 -0.31 19.15 4.75
CA SER A 109 0.33 19.57 3.51
C SER A 109 0.77 18.36 2.67
N LEU A 110 1.11 18.57 1.40
CA LEU A 110 1.69 17.52 0.56
C LEU A 110 2.96 16.91 1.18
N ALA A 111 3.74 17.71 1.90
CA ALA A 111 4.93 17.24 2.57
C ALA A 111 4.63 16.39 3.81
N ASP A 112 3.55 16.69 4.54
CA ASP A 112 3.09 15.83 5.63
C ASP A 112 2.70 14.44 5.11
N TYR A 113 2.01 14.38 3.96
CA TYR A 113 1.68 13.12 3.32
C TYR A 113 2.93 12.36 2.87
N PHE A 114 3.92 13.06 2.29
CA PHE A 114 5.17 12.45 1.85
C PHE A 114 5.99 11.93 3.02
N ALA A 115 6.22 12.75 4.05
CA ALA A 115 6.93 12.34 5.27
C ALA A 115 6.19 11.22 6.01
N GLY A 116 4.87 11.33 6.11
CA GLY A 116 4.00 10.30 6.66
C GLY A 116 4.13 8.98 5.93
N PHE A 117 4.14 9.00 4.59
CA PHE A 117 4.33 7.80 3.77
C PHE A 117 5.64 7.07 4.10
N PHE A 118 6.78 7.78 4.17
CA PHE A 118 8.06 7.15 4.55
C PHE A 118 8.07 6.65 5.99
N ARG A 119 7.47 7.41 6.93
CA ARG A 119 7.30 6.99 8.32
C ARG A 119 6.47 5.70 8.41
N MET A 120 5.42 5.59 7.59
CA MET A 120 4.60 4.39 7.47
C MET A 120 5.39 3.22 6.88
N LEU A 121 6.20 3.45 5.84
CA LEU A 121 7.06 2.40 5.27
C LEU A 121 8.06 1.86 6.29
N PHE A 122 8.68 2.74 7.08
CA PHE A 122 9.60 2.32 8.14
C PHE A 122 8.85 1.56 9.25
N SER A 123 7.63 2.00 9.60
CA SER A 123 6.83 1.39 10.65
C SER A 123 6.35 -0.02 10.28
N LEU A 124 6.09 -0.29 8.99
CA LEU A 124 5.79 -1.65 8.49
C LEU A 124 6.85 -2.68 8.92
N ILE A 125 8.12 -2.26 8.97
CA ILE A 125 9.24 -3.13 9.34
C ILE A 125 9.54 -3.06 10.84
N ALA A 126 9.64 -1.84 11.38
CA ALA A 126 10.13 -1.62 12.74
C ALA A 126 9.10 -1.96 13.81
N GLU A 127 7.81 -1.67 13.59
CA GLU A 127 6.78 -1.81 14.63
C GLU A 127 6.54 -3.24 15.07
N PRO A 128 6.43 -4.22 14.15
CA PRO A 128 6.20 -5.59 14.59
C PRO A 128 7.38 -6.14 15.42
N LEU A 129 8.63 -5.77 15.08
CA LEU A 129 9.82 -6.14 15.87
C LEU A 129 9.79 -5.51 17.26
N ILE A 130 9.57 -4.19 17.33
CA ILE A 130 9.53 -3.46 18.60
C ILE A 130 8.38 -3.99 19.47
N PHE A 131 7.20 -4.20 18.89
CA PHE A 131 6.05 -4.73 19.61
C PHE A 131 6.31 -6.15 20.13
N GLN A 132 6.93 -7.02 19.33
CA GLN A 132 7.26 -8.38 19.75
C GLN A 132 8.29 -8.39 20.89
N THR A 133 9.32 -7.54 20.82
CA THR A 133 10.29 -7.42 21.93
C THR A 133 9.64 -6.91 23.22
N GLN A 134 8.73 -5.93 23.12
CA GLN A 134 7.97 -5.44 24.28
C GLN A 134 7.07 -6.52 24.89
N VAL A 135 6.31 -7.24 24.07
CA VAL A 135 5.45 -8.34 24.53
C VAL A 135 6.27 -9.44 25.21
N ASN A 136 7.44 -9.78 24.65
CA ASN A 136 8.33 -10.79 25.24
C ASN A 136 8.92 -10.33 26.58
N LYS A 137 9.32 -9.06 26.70
CA LYS A 137 9.79 -8.48 27.96
C LYS A 137 8.71 -8.49 29.04
N THR A 138 7.51 -8.02 28.70
CA THR A 138 6.38 -8.01 29.65
C THR A 138 6.05 -9.43 30.12
N LYS A 139 6.02 -10.42 29.22
CA LYS A 139 5.82 -11.83 29.59
C LYS A 139 6.90 -12.36 30.53
N ALA A 140 8.16 -12.04 30.27
CA ALA A 140 9.29 -12.46 31.12
C ALA A 140 9.27 -11.80 32.51
N GLU A 141 8.69 -10.60 32.63
CA GLU A 141 8.53 -9.91 33.91
C GLU A 141 7.32 -10.41 34.71
N THR A 142 6.23 -10.80 34.05
CA THR A 142 5.01 -11.30 34.71
C THR A 142 5.04 -12.78 35.10
N ASP A 143 5.83 -13.61 34.42
CA ASP A 143 5.99 -15.04 34.72
C ASP A 143 7.46 -15.34 35.09
N PRO A 144 7.88 -15.25 36.37
CA PRO A 144 9.28 -15.46 36.74
C PRO A 144 9.75 -16.92 36.63
N VAL A 145 8.86 -17.91 36.46
CA VAL A 145 9.25 -19.33 36.39
C VAL A 145 8.25 -20.15 35.54
N GLU A 146 8.79 -21.10 34.77
CA GLU A 146 8.15 -22.33 34.22
C GLU A 146 7.63 -22.36 32.77
N LYS A 147 8.48 -22.86 31.87
CA LYS A 147 8.45 -24.27 31.39
C LYS A 147 9.72 -24.56 30.57
N PRO A 148 10.37 -25.73 30.70
CA PRO A 148 11.43 -26.10 29.76
C PRO A 148 10.88 -25.98 28.33
N PRO A 149 11.66 -25.45 27.37
CA PRO A 149 11.19 -25.35 25.99
C PRO A 149 10.71 -26.74 25.57
N SER A 150 9.45 -26.84 25.13
CA SER A 150 8.88 -28.12 24.72
C SER A 150 9.87 -28.81 23.78
N ALA A 151 10.15 -30.10 24.02
CA ALA A 151 11.11 -30.90 23.24
C ALA A 151 10.90 -30.85 21.71
N PHE A 152 9.74 -30.37 21.28
CA PHE A 152 9.39 -30.03 19.90
C PHE A 152 10.35 -29.03 19.22
N TRP A 153 10.85 -28.00 19.90
CA TRP A 153 11.63 -26.92 19.25
C TRP A 153 13.06 -27.32 18.84
N PRO A 154 13.81 -28.06 19.68
CA PRO A 154 15.06 -28.69 19.26
C PRO A 154 14.87 -29.64 18.07
N VAL A 155 13.78 -30.43 18.03
CA VAL A 155 13.47 -31.35 16.93
C VAL A 155 13.22 -30.60 15.62
N VAL A 156 12.41 -29.53 15.65
CA VAL A 156 12.14 -28.69 14.47
C VAL A 156 13.44 -28.08 13.92
N ARG A 157 14.30 -27.56 14.80
CA ARG A 157 15.61 -27.02 14.39
C ARG A 157 16.51 -28.10 13.78
N GLY A 158 16.59 -29.28 14.40
CA GLY A 158 17.35 -30.42 13.88
C GLY A 158 16.86 -30.84 12.49
N LEU A 159 15.54 -30.92 12.30
CA LEU A 159 14.94 -31.25 11.01
C LEU A 159 15.24 -30.17 9.96
N LEU A 160 15.19 -28.89 10.33
CA LEU A 160 15.49 -27.78 9.43
C LEU A 160 16.94 -27.80 8.92
N PHE A 161 17.90 -28.22 9.75
CA PHE A 161 19.28 -28.43 9.31
C PHE A 161 19.47 -29.73 8.52
N ALA A 162 18.71 -30.78 8.83
CA ALA A 162 18.81 -32.07 8.16
C ALA A 162 18.26 -32.03 6.73
N ILE A 163 17.16 -31.31 6.48
CA ILE A 163 16.50 -31.22 5.17
C ILE A 163 17.47 -30.84 4.02
N PRO A 164 18.25 -29.74 4.09
CA PRO A 164 19.15 -29.38 2.99
C PRO A 164 20.28 -30.40 2.78
N VAL A 165 20.81 -30.99 3.85
CA VAL A 165 21.83 -32.04 3.77
C VAL A 165 21.26 -33.29 3.07
N LEU A 166 20.07 -33.73 3.50
CA LEU A 166 19.38 -34.88 2.90
C LEU A 166 18.99 -34.61 1.45
N ALA A 167 18.54 -33.39 1.11
CA ALA A 167 18.21 -33.02 -0.26
C ALA A 167 19.44 -33.10 -1.17
N PHE A 168 20.59 -32.58 -0.72
CA PHE A 168 21.85 -32.69 -1.46
C PHE A 168 22.24 -34.16 -1.75
N PHE A 169 22.21 -35.02 -0.74
CA PHE A 169 22.52 -36.44 -0.92
C PHE A 169 21.47 -37.17 -1.76
N THR A 170 20.19 -36.81 -1.64
CA THR A 170 19.11 -37.40 -2.43
C THR A 170 19.30 -37.11 -3.91
N VAL A 171 19.63 -35.87 -4.28
CA VAL A 171 19.93 -35.49 -5.67
C VAL A 171 21.18 -36.21 -6.18
N LEU A 172 22.24 -36.29 -5.37
CA LEU A 172 23.48 -36.98 -5.73
C LEU A 172 23.25 -38.48 -6.01
N LEU A 173 22.50 -39.15 -5.13
CA LEU A 173 22.18 -40.58 -5.25
C LEU A 173 21.20 -40.86 -6.39
N ALA A 174 20.20 -39.99 -6.60
CA ALA A 174 19.27 -40.11 -7.73
C ALA A 174 19.97 -39.91 -9.09
N SER A 175 21.03 -39.10 -9.15
CA SER A 175 21.87 -38.96 -10.35
C SER A 175 22.71 -40.22 -10.63
N ALA A 176 23.12 -40.93 -9.58
CA ALA A 176 23.99 -42.11 -9.69
C ALA A 176 23.23 -43.42 -9.95
N ASP A 177 21.96 -43.52 -9.53
CA ASP A 177 21.15 -44.74 -9.64
C ASP A 177 19.74 -44.44 -10.17
N MET A 178 19.42 -45.00 -11.34
CA MET A 178 18.13 -44.83 -12.01
C MET A 178 16.96 -45.46 -11.25
N VAL A 179 17.17 -46.56 -10.53
CA VAL A 179 16.12 -47.20 -9.71
C VAL A 179 15.81 -46.31 -8.51
N PHE A 180 16.84 -45.75 -7.86
CA PHE A 180 16.65 -44.82 -6.76
C PHE A 180 15.91 -43.56 -7.23
N SER A 181 16.30 -43.00 -8.38
CA SER A 181 15.61 -41.86 -9.01
C SER A 181 14.12 -42.10 -9.22
N GLN A 182 13.75 -43.24 -9.81
CA GLN A 182 12.35 -43.62 -10.02
C GLN A 182 11.56 -43.71 -8.71
N ARG A 183 12.17 -44.26 -7.63
CA ARG A 183 11.52 -44.33 -6.32
C ARG A 183 11.34 -42.96 -5.68
N ILE A 184 12.26 -42.02 -5.89
CA ILE A 184 12.13 -40.64 -5.43
C ILE A 184 11.01 -39.93 -6.21
N ASP A 185 10.93 -40.11 -7.53
CA ASP A 185 9.85 -39.55 -8.34
C ASP A 185 8.47 -40.10 -7.94
N ASP A 186 8.38 -41.40 -7.67
CA ASP A 186 7.15 -42.04 -7.19
C ASP A 186 6.77 -41.54 -5.78
N LEU A 187 7.74 -41.32 -4.89
CA LEU A 187 7.50 -40.70 -3.59
C LEU A 187 6.99 -39.26 -3.73
N ILE A 188 7.57 -38.45 -4.61
CA ILE A 188 7.11 -37.08 -4.89
C ILE A 188 5.66 -37.08 -5.38
N LYS A 189 5.32 -38.01 -6.28
CA LYS A 189 3.94 -38.19 -6.79
C LYS A 189 2.99 -38.67 -5.70
N LEU A 190 3.39 -39.68 -4.91
CA LEU A 190 2.57 -40.25 -3.84
C LEU A 190 2.22 -39.23 -2.76
N PHE A 191 3.16 -38.33 -2.45
CA PHE A 191 2.94 -37.22 -1.52
C PHE A 191 2.45 -35.93 -2.20
N SER A 192 2.19 -35.95 -3.52
CA SER A 192 1.76 -34.78 -4.31
C SER A 192 2.64 -33.53 -4.09
N LEU A 193 3.95 -33.72 -3.88
CA LEU A 193 4.90 -32.65 -3.56
C LEU A 193 5.28 -31.81 -4.79
N GLU A 194 4.70 -32.09 -5.95
CA GLU A 194 4.80 -31.28 -7.17
C GLU A 194 4.37 -29.82 -6.92
N LYS A 195 3.39 -29.61 -6.03
CA LYS A 195 2.92 -28.28 -5.60
C LYS A 195 3.65 -27.72 -4.38
N LEU A 196 4.62 -28.44 -3.82
CA LEU A 196 5.34 -28.00 -2.62
C LEU A 196 6.08 -26.67 -2.84
N PRO A 197 6.79 -26.44 -3.97
CA PRO A 197 7.40 -25.13 -4.25
C PRO A 197 6.36 -23.99 -4.31
N GLU A 198 5.19 -24.27 -4.89
CA GLU A 198 4.06 -23.32 -4.95
C GLU A 198 3.55 -22.98 -3.55
N TYR A 199 3.32 -23.99 -2.69
CA TYR A 199 2.87 -23.76 -1.32
C TYR A 199 3.91 -23.03 -0.46
N ILE A 200 5.21 -23.31 -0.65
CA ILE A 200 6.27 -22.54 0.02
C ILE A 200 6.22 -21.08 -0.43
N PHE A 201 6.14 -20.82 -1.73
CA PHE A 201 6.06 -19.47 -2.26
C PHE A 201 4.84 -18.73 -1.68
N ARG A 202 3.68 -19.40 -1.69
CA ARG A 202 2.45 -18.88 -1.09
C ARG A 202 2.63 -18.52 0.37
N LEU A 203 3.15 -19.45 1.16
CA LEU A 203 3.39 -19.25 2.58
C LEU A 203 4.35 -18.08 2.86
N VAL A 204 5.41 -17.94 2.05
CA VAL A 204 6.38 -16.84 2.18
C VAL A 204 5.70 -15.49 1.92
N TYR A 205 4.99 -15.32 0.80
CA TYR A 205 4.37 -14.02 0.52
C TYR A 205 3.20 -13.72 1.48
N ILE A 206 2.41 -14.73 1.88
CA ILE A 206 1.37 -14.59 2.92
C ILE A 206 2.01 -14.08 4.22
N SER A 207 3.16 -14.63 4.60
CA SER A 207 3.87 -14.22 5.81
C SER A 207 4.37 -12.78 5.71
N ILE A 208 4.93 -12.38 4.56
CA ILE A 208 5.38 -11.00 4.30
C ILE A 208 4.19 -10.04 4.37
N LEU A 209 3.07 -10.38 3.73
CA LEU A 209 1.87 -9.57 3.70
C LEU A 209 1.25 -9.43 5.10
N ALA A 210 1.12 -10.53 5.84
CA ALA A 210 0.65 -10.53 7.22
C ALA A 210 1.56 -9.66 8.10
N TYR A 211 2.87 -9.78 7.95
CA TYR A 211 3.83 -8.96 8.68
C TYR A 211 3.67 -7.46 8.39
N ALA A 212 3.53 -7.10 7.12
CA ALA A 212 3.28 -5.72 6.70
C ALA A 212 1.95 -5.19 7.27
N LEU A 213 0.85 -5.95 7.14
CA LEU A 213 -0.46 -5.57 7.68
C LEU A 213 -0.43 -5.39 9.20
N ALA A 214 0.29 -6.26 9.91
CA ALA A 214 0.53 -6.12 11.35
C ALA A 214 1.25 -4.81 11.66
N GLY A 215 2.30 -4.46 10.91
CA GLY A 215 3.01 -3.19 11.06
C GLY A 215 2.12 -1.97 10.82
N LEU A 216 1.26 -2.02 9.79
CA LEU A 216 0.31 -0.95 9.48
C LEU A 216 -0.72 -0.75 10.62
N LEU A 217 -1.27 -1.85 11.14
CA LEU A 217 -2.21 -1.81 12.26
C LEU A 217 -1.57 -1.30 13.55
N LEU A 218 -0.31 -1.69 13.81
CA LEU A 218 0.46 -1.18 14.95
C LEU A 218 0.77 0.31 14.79
N HIS A 219 1.09 0.76 13.58
CA HIS A 219 1.29 2.16 13.28
C HIS A 219 0.03 2.99 13.54
N ALA A 220 -1.14 2.55 13.03
CA ALA A 220 -2.42 3.19 13.30
C ALA A 220 -2.82 3.16 14.79
N ALA A 221 -2.34 2.16 15.54
CA ALA A 221 -2.56 2.02 16.97
C ALA A 221 -1.65 2.91 17.83
N LYS A 222 -0.56 3.48 17.29
CA LYS A 222 0.34 4.33 18.06
C LYS A 222 -0.34 5.63 18.45
N PRO A 223 -0.17 6.10 19.70
CA PRO A 223 -0.59 7.42 20.08
C PRO A 223 0.02 8.42 19.11
N ALA A 224 -0.81 9.23 18.49
CA ALA A 224 -0.32 10.38 17.74
C ALA A 224 0.31 11.34 18.75
N MET A 225 1.64 11.28 18.91
CA MET A 225 2.37 12.40 19.51
C MET A 225 2.06 13.61 18.65
N ASP A 226 1.74 14.76 19.26
CA ASP A 226 1.41 16.01 18.55
C ASP A 226 2.36 16.24 17.37
N GLU A 227 1.94 15.77 16.20
CA GLU A 227 2.70 15.93 14.97
C GLU A 227 2.56 17.40 14.61
N LYS A 228 3.66 18.12 14.76
CA LYS A 228 3.79 19.46 14.22
C LYS A 228 3.63 19.36 12.70
N LEU A 229 2.46 19.75 12.21
CA LEU A 229 2.15 19.70 10.79
C LEU A 229 3.11 20.61 10.03
N ILE A 230 3.81 20.02 9.08
CA ILE A 230 4.78 20.65 8.19
C ILE A 230 3.97 21.60 7.31
N GLY A 231 4.08 22.90 7.54
CA GLY A 231 3.35 23.94 6.79
C GLY A 231 2.39 24.79 7.62
N LEU A 232 1.93 24.32 8.79
CA LEU A 232 1.19 25.17 9.73
C LEU A 232 2.12 26.04 10.58
N GLU A 233 3.27 25.50 11.01
CA GLU A 233 4.23 26.26 11.84
C GLU A 233 5.27 27.03 11.01
N LYS A 234 5.72 26.47 9.87
CA LYS A 234 6.67 27.12 8.95
C LYS A 234 6.50 26.63 7.50
N PRO A 235 6.52 27.53 6.51
CA PRO A 235 6.63 27.14 5.10
C PRO A 235 7.97 26.43 4.86
N LEU A 236 7.94 25.35 4.07
CA LEU A 236 9.11 24.50 3.78
C LEU A 236 10.20 25.21 2.97
N ILE A 237 9.77 26.10 2.10
CA ILE A 237 10.63 26.94 1.28
C ILE A 237 10.29 28.37 1.67
N PRO A 238 11.26 29.19 2.08
CA PRO A 238 11.01 30.61 2.27
C PRO A 238 10.48 31.18 0.95
N ALA A 239 9.42 31.99 1.00
CA ALA A 239 8.87 32.62 -0.19
C ALA A 239 10.00 33.34 -0.94
N PHE A 240 10.30 32.89 -2.16
CA PHE A 240 11.40 33.41 -2.97
C PHE A 240 11.12 34.85 -3.44
N LEU A 241 9.84 35.21 -3.52
CA LEU A 241 9.32 36.51 -3.95
C LEU A 241 8.43 37.10 -2.85
N GLY A 242 8.45 38.42 -2.68
CA GLY A 242 7.49 39.11 -1.84
C GLY A 242 6.07 39.03 -2.42
N PHE A 243 5.08 39.46 -1.63
CA PHE A 243 3.67 39.43 -2.04
C PHE A 243 3.43 40.22 -3.33
N THR A 244 4.07 41.37 -3.48
CA THR A 244 3.91 42.26 -4.64
C THR A 244 4.50 41.61 -5.90
N GLU A 245 5.71 41.08 -5.83
CA GLU A 245 6.36 40.41 -6.95
C GLU A 245 5.61 39.14 -7.35
N SER A 246 5.15 38.38 -6.37
CA SER A 246 4.29 37.20 -6.56
C SER A 246 2.98 37.56 -7.26
N ALA A 247 2.31 38.63 -6.83
CA ALA A 247 1.05 39.10 -7.42
C ALA A 247 1.24 39.56 -8.88
N ILE A 248 2.37 40.23 -9.18
CA ILE A 248 2.69 40.67 -10.55
C ILE A 248 2.95 39.46 -11.45
N VAL A 249 3.78 38.51 -11.02
CA VAL A 249 4.10 37.30 -11.81
C VAL A 249 2.83 36.47 -12.03
N LEU A 250 2.05 36.23 -10.98
CA LEU A 250 0.83 35.43 -11.05
C LEU A 250 -0.26 36.13 -11.88
N GLY A 251 -0.42 37.44 -11.74
CA GLY A 251 -1.31 38.24 -12.59
C GLY A 251 -0.92 38.17 -14.06
N SER A 252 0.39 38.24 -14.37
CA SER A 252 0.90 38.14 -15.74
C SER A 252 0.68 36.76 -16.34
N ILE A 253 0.95 35.68 -15.59
CA ILE A 253 0.70 34.30 -16.01
C ILE A 253 -0.81 34.08 -16.23
N ASN A 254 -1.67 34.57 -15.33
CA ASN A 254 -3.12 34.47 -15.49
C ASN A 254 -3.62 35.22 -16.73
N LEU A 255 -3.07 36.40 -17.06
CA LEU A 255 -3.39 37.12 -18.29
C LEU A 255 -2.95 36.36 -19.54
N LEU A 256 -1.77 35.72 -19.51
CA LEU A 256 -1.29 34.85 -20.58
C LEU A 256 -2.25 33.67 -20.79
N PHE A 257 -2.64 32.98 -19.72
CA PHE A 257 -3.60 31.88 -19.77
C PHE A 257 -4.99 32.34 -20.23
N ALA A 258 -5.47 33.49 -19.76
CA ALA A 258 -6.75 34.05 -20.20
C ALA A 258 -6.74 34.35 -21.71
N SER A 259 -5.64 34.91 -22.21
CA SER A 259 -5.44 35.16 -23.65
C SER A 259 -5.41 33.86 -24.45
N PHE A 260 -4.71 32.85 -23.94
CA PHE A 260 -4.67 31.52 -24.54
C PHE A 260 -6.06 30.88 -24.60
N VAL A 261 -6.81 30.88 -23.49
CA VAL A 261 -8.18 30.37 -23.42
C VAL A 261 -9.09 31.13 -24.36
N PHE A 262 -8.97 32.45 -24.46
CA PHE A 262 -9.75 33.27 -25.39
C PHE A 262 -9.55 32.84 -26.85
N ILE A 263 -8.31 32.59 -27.27
CA ILE A 263 -7.98 32.06 -28.60
C ILE A 263 -8.57 30.66 -28.80
N GLN A 264 -8.46 29.78 -27.80
CA GLN A 264 -9.02 28.43 -27.85
C GLN A 264 -10.55 28.43 -27.96
N PHE A 265 -11.24 29.35 -27.26
CA PHE A 265 -12.68 29.55 -27.39
C PHE A 265 -13.06 29.97 -28.83
N GLN A 266 -12.33 30.90 -29.43
CA GLN A 266 -12.57 31.30 -30.83
C GLN A 266 -12.38 30.13 -31.81
N TYR A 267 -11.38 29.28 -31.60
CA TYR A 267 -11.19 28.05 -32.39
C TYR A 267 -12.29 27.02 -32.18
N PHE A 268 -12.73 26.82 -30.92
CA PHE A 268 -13.80 25.88 -30.58
C PHE A 268 -15.14 26.26 -31.23
N PHE A 269 -15.45 27.56 -31.31
CA PHE A 269 -16.68 28.07 -31.91
C PHE A 269 -16.55 28.51 -33.38
N GLY A 270 -15.35 28.50 -33.96
CA GLY A 270 -15.04 28.98 -35.32
C GLY A 270 -15.31 27.98 -36.47
N GLY A 271 -15.64 26.73 -36.17
CA GLY A 271 -16.03 25.71 -37.16
C GLY A 271 -14.90 25.19 -38.07
N LEU A 272 -15.23 24.17 -38.89
CA LEU A 272 -14.30 23.41 -39.76
C LEU A 272 -13.49 24.25 -40.79
N GLN A 273 -13.79 25.53 -40.96
CA GLN A 273 -13.08 26.42 -41.89
C GLN A 273 -11.74 26.94 -41.33
N ASN A 274 -11.58 27.02 -40.00
CA ASN A 274 -10.33 27.49 -39.38
C ASN A 274 -9.22 26.42 -39.29
N ILE A 275 -9.55 25.14 -39.48
CA ILE A 275 -8.64 24.01 -39.17
C ILE A 275 -7.97 23.46 -40.43
N LYS A 276 -8.50 23.82 -41.60
CA LYS A 276 -7.91 23.47 -42.90
C LYS A 276 -6.74 24.37 -43.32
N LEU A 277 -6.39 25.38 -42.51
CA LEU A 277 -5.32 26.32 -42.87
C LEU A 277 -3.91 25.72 -42.76
N ASP A 278 -3.68 24.72 -41.88
CA ASP A 278 -2.31 24.20 -41.61
C ASP A 278 -2.14 22.67 -41.69
N GLY A 279 -3.14 21.91 -42.15
CA GLY A 279 -2.97 20.47 -42.44
C GLY A 279 -2.89 19.51 -41.24
N TYR A 280 -3.09 20.01 -40.00
CA TYR A 280 -3.16 19.16 -38.79
C TYR A 280 -4.57 18.61 -38.56
N THR A 281 -4.68 17.36 -38.10
CA THR A 281 -5.97 16.82 -37.60
C THR A 281 -6.25 17.33 -36.19
N TYR A 282 -7.53 17.40 -35.79
CA TYR A 282 -7.93 17.75 -34.41
C TYR A 282 -7.25 16.87 -33.35
N ALA A 283 -7.01 15.59 -33.66
CA ALA A 283 -6.38 14.64 -32.75
C ALA A 283 -4.88 14.93 -32.57
N ASP A 284 -4.18 15.35 -33.62
CA ASP A 284 -2.77 15.73 -33.56
C ASP A 284 -2.58 17.03 -32.77
N TYR A 285 -3.49 17.99 -32.94
CA TYR A 285 -3.48 19.25 -32.19
C TYR A 285 -3.68 19.04 -30.68
N ALA A 286 -4.67 18.22 -30.29
CA ALA A 286 -4.96 17.95 -28.89
C ALA A 286 -3.83 17.15 -28.19
N ARG A 287 -3.15 16.25 -28.91
CA ARG A 287 -2.11 15.39 -28.33
C ARG A 287 -0.79 16.11 -28.13
N ASN A 288 -0.42 17.05 -29.01
CA ASN A 288 0.81 17.82 -28.88
C ASN A 288 0.69 18.94 -27.84
N GLY A 289 -0.45 19.64 -27.76
CA GLY A 289 -0.62 20.76 -26.81
C GLY A 289 -0.91 20.35 -25.36
N PHE A 290 -1.47 19.16 -25.12
CA PHE A 290 -1.80 18.71 -23.77
C PHE A 290 -0.57 18.59 -22.86
N GLY A 291 0.54 18.02 -23.37
CA GLY A 291 1.77 17.87 -22.60
C GLY A 291 2.39 19.20 -22.21
N GLU A 292 2.35 20.19 -23.10
CA GLU A 292 2.84 21.54 -22.86
C GLU A 292 2.01 22.26 -21.79
N LEU A 293 0.68 22.11 -21.83
CA LEU A 293 -0.21 22.68 -20.81
C LEU A 293 -0.01 22.04 -19.43
N VAL A 294 0.17 20.71 -19.37
CA VAL A 294 0.52 20.01 -18.13
C VAL A 294 1.86 20.51 -17.58
N THR A 295 2.85 20.71 -18.46
CA THR A 295 4.17 21.24 -18.09
C THR A 295 4.08 22.68 -17.58
N ALA A 296 3.30 23.54 -18.24
CA ALA A 296 3.05 24.92 -17.81
C ALA A 296 2.32 24.96 -16.46
N ALA A 297 1.31 24.11 -16.26
CA ALA A 297 0.62 23.98 -14.99
C ALA A 297 1.57 23.51 -13.87
N PHE A 298 2.43 22.52 -14.14
CA PHE A 298 3.45 22.07 -13.20
C PHE A 298 4.43 23.19 -12.80
N PHE A 299 4.96 23.95 -13.76
CA PHE A 299 5.87 25.08 -13.45
C PHE A 299 5.16 26.23 -12.73
N SER A 300 3.88 26.49 -13.03
CA SER A 300 3.10 27.47 -12.27
C SER A 300 2.91 27.06 -10.81
N LEU A 301 2.83 25.76 -10.54
CA LEU A 301 2.68 25.20 -9.21
C LEU A 301 4.00 25.29 -8.43
N LEU A 302 5.15 25.09 -9.09
CA LEU A 302 6.47 25.24 -8.47
C LEU A 302 6.86 26.69 -8.13
N LEU A 303 6.17 27.67 -8.71
CA LEU A 303 6.41 29.08 -8.42
C LEU A 303 5.91 29.47 -7.02
N PHE A 304 5.15 28.60 -6.35
CA PHE A 304 4.50 28.80 -5.05
C PHE A 304 4.55 27.53 -4.17
#